data_AF-A0A846A7H8-F1
#
_entry.id   AF-A0A846A7H8-F1
#
_cell.length_a   1.000
_cell.length_b   1.000
_cell.length_c   1.000
_cell.angle_alpha   90.00
_cell.angle_beta   90.00
_cell.angle_gamma   90.00
#
_symmetry.space_group_name_H-M   'P 1'
#
loop_
_entity.id
_entity.type
_entity.pdbx_description
1 polymer ?
#
loop_
_entity_poly.entity_id
_entity_poly.type
_entity_poly.pdbx_seq_one_letter_code
_entity_poly.pdbx_strand_id
1 'polypeptide(L)' 'MGKLLLTNYAVVNFADTHNCDVVVIGAIKEGFLKQAINGNITEAIARGCYCTVILV' A
#
# COMPACT_ATOMS: atom_id res chain seq x y z
N MET A 1 8.71 -12.80 6.12
CA MET A 1 8.43 -12.55 4.69
C MET A 1 6.95 -12.71 4.31
N GLY A 2 6.19 -13.66 4.88
CA GLY A 2 4.77 -13.88 4.51
C GLY A 2 3.75 -12.82 4.96
N LYS A 3 4.02 -12.01 5.99
CA LYS A 3 3.05 -11.02 6.52
C LYS A 3 3.03 -9.70 5.76
N LEU A 4 4.08 -9.38 5.01
CA LEU A 4 4.24 -8.09 4.29
C LEU A 4 3.48 -8.07 2.95
N LEU A 5 3.45 -9.22 2.27
CA LEU A 5 2.81 -9.41 0.95
C LEU A 5 1.28 -9.53 1.00
N LEU A 6 0.71 -9.82 2.18
CA LEU A 6 -0.74 -10.00 2.32
C LEU A 6 -1.47 -8.68 2.61
N THR A 7 -0.78 -7.72 3.25
CA THR A 7 -1.40 -6.49 3.72
C THR A 7 -1.80 -5.57 2.57
N ASN A 8 -0.99 -5.44 1.52
CA ASN A 8 -1.34 -4.60 0.38
C ASN A 8 -2.56 -5.16 -0.38
N TYR A 9 -2.62 -6.47 -0.59
CA TYR A 9 -3.74 -7.16 -1.23
C TYR A 9 -5.03 -6.96 -0.45
N ALA A 10 -4.97 -7.01 0.89
CA ALA A 10 -6.14 -6.76 1.72
C ALA A 10 -6.69 -5.33 1.54
N VAL A 11 -5.82 -4.32 1.51
CA VAL A 11 -6.23 -2.92 1.32
C VAL A 11 -6.80 -2.69 -0.08
N VAL A 12 -6.12 -3.19 -1.11
CA VAL A 12 -6.58 -3.07 -2.51
C VAL A 12 -7.93 -3.75 -2.71
N ASN A 13 -8.07 -4.99 -2.23
CA ASN A 13 -9.32 -5.73 -2.34
C ASN A 13 -10.46 -5.04 -1.57
N PHE A 14 -10.17 -4.48 -0.39
CA PHE A 14 -11.17 -3.75 0.38
C PHE A 14 -11.63 -2.49 -0.38
N ALA A 15 -10.70 -1.71 -0.91
CA ALA A 15 -10.99 -0.49 -1.66
C ALA A 15 -11.83 -0.79 -2.92
N ASP A 16 -11.48 -1.85 -3.64
CA ASP A 16 -12.21 -2.31 -4.82
C ASP A 16 -13.62 -2.81 -4.45
N THR A 17 -13.72 -3.70 -3.46
CA THR A 17 -15.00 -4.28 -3.01
C THR A 17 -16.00 -3.20 -2.54
N HIS A 18 -15.51 -2.12 -1.95
CA HIS A 18 -16.35 -1.05 -1.42
C HIS A 18 -16.44 0.18 -2.34
N ASN A 19 -15.89 0.10 -3.57
CA ASN A 19 -15.86 1.20 -4.53
C ASN A 19 -15.36 2.51 -3.91
N CYS A 20 -14.26 2.44 -3.17
CA CYS A 20 -13.68 3.63 -2.55
C CYS A 20 -13.10 4.57 -3.63
N ASP A 21 -13.47 5.85 -3.59
CA ASP A 21 -12.90 6.87 -4.50
C ASP A 21 -11.50 7.33 -4.08
N VAL A 22 -11.18 7.22 -2.78
CA VAL A 22 -9.91 7.66 -2.20
C VAL A 22 -9.43 6.70 -1.10
N VAL A 23 -8.14 6.38 -1.11
CA VAL A 23 -7.44 5.69 -0.02
C VAL A 23 -6.35 6.60 0.53
N VAL A 24 -6.38 6.87 1.84
CA VAL A 24 -5.36 7.69 2.52
C VAL A 24 -4.46 6.78 3.35
N ILE A 25 -3.16 6.84 3.13
CA ILE A 25 -2.18 5.96 3.78
C ILE A 25 -1.11 6.81 4.45
N GLY A 26 -0.94 6.59 5.75
CA GLY A 26 0.21 7.10 6.48
C GLY A 26 1.45 6.26 6.21
N ALA A 27 2.58 6.88 5.85
CA ALA A 27 3.85 6.16 5.71
C ALA A 27 4.89 6.58 6.75
N ILE A 28 5.51 5.59 7.37
CA ILE A 28 6.65 5.80 8.25
C ILE A 28 7.91 5.78 7.38
N LYS A 29 8.80 6.76 7.55
CA LYS A 29 10.09 6.78 6.85
C LYS A 29 10.97 5.63 7.34
N GLU A 30 10.98 4.53 6.62
CA GLU A 30 12.04 3.53 6.70
C GLU A 30 13.22 3.92 5.79
N GLY A 31 14.45 3.61 6.19
CA GLY A 31 15.65 3.96 5.39
C GLY A 31 15.63 3.32 3.99
N PHE A 32 16.16 4.02 2.99
CA PHE A 32 16.13 3.60 1.57
C PHE A 32 16.63 2.17 1.33
N LEU A 33 17.74 1.78 1.95
CA LEU A 33 18.30 0.43 1.79
C LEU A 33 17.35 -0.65 2.36
N LYS A 34 16.71 -0.36 3.48
CA LYS A 34 15.76 -1.28 4.11
C LYS A 34 14.50 -1.44 3.26
N GLN A 35 14.03 -0.35 2.64
CA GLN A 35 12.91 -0.39 1.68
C GLN A 35 13.28 -1.11 0.38
N ALA A 36 14.50 -0.97 -0.13
CA ALA A 36 14.94 -1.68 -1.34
C ALA A 36 15.01 -3.19 -1.13
N ILE A 37 15.39 -3.64 0.07
CA ILE A 37 15.47 -5.06 0.43
C ILE A 37 14.07 -5.63 0.75
N ASN A 38 13.24 -4.88 1.47
CA ASN A 38 11.95 -5.38 1.97
C ASN A 38 10.75 -5.02 1.08
N GLY A 39 10.93 -4.13 0.11
CA GLY A 39 9.84 -3.50 -0.66
C GLY A 39 9.19 -2.33 0.07
N ASN A 40 8.41 -1.55 -0.67
CA ASN A 40 7.59 -0.45 -0.14
C ASN A 40 6.11 -0.83 -0.27
N ILE A 41 5.49 -1.18 0.87
CA ILE A 41 4.07 -1.59 0.90
C ILE A 41 3.17 -0.48 0.34
N THR A 42 3.46 0.77 0.68
CA THR A 42 2.63 1.90 0.27
C THR A 42 2.69 2.13 -1.23
N GLU A 43 3.86 1.93 -1.84
CA GLU A 43 4.02 1.91 -3.30
C GLU A 43 3.23 0.76 -3.93
N ALA A 44 3.30 -0.44 -3.34
CA ALA A 44 2.55 -1.58 -3.83
C ALA A 44 1.02 -1.39 -3.73
N ILE A 45 0.52 -0.75 -2.67
CA ILE A 45 -0.90 -0.37 -2.55
C ILE A 45 -1.26 0.68 -3.59
N ALA A 46 -0.45 1.74 -3.73
CA ALA A 46 -0.69 2.80 -4.69
C ALA A 46 -0.75 2.30 -6.15
N ARG A 47 0.04 1.27 -6.48
CA ARG A 47 0.00 0.64 -7.81
C ARG A 47 -1.17 -0.33 -8.00
N GLY A 48 -1.69 -0.90 -6.91
CA GLY A 48 -2.78 -1.87 -6.95
C GLY A 48 -4.18 -1.26 -6.89
N CYS A 49 -4.33 -0.08 -6.28
CA CYS A 49 -5.62 0.61 -6.22
C CYS A 49 -5.96 1.29 -7.55
N TYR A 50 -7.21 1.17 -7.98
CA TYR A 50 -7.75 1.89 -9.15
C TYR A 50 -8.27 3.31 -8.81
N CYS A 51 -8.26 3.67 -7.54
CA CYS A 51 -8.73 4.94 -7.03
C CYS A 51 -7.58 5.86 -6.58
N THR A 52 -7.89 7.09 -6.17
CA THR A 52 -6.85 8.04 -5.79
C THR A 52 -6.20 7.62 -4.47
N VAL A 53 -4.87 7.45 -4.47
CA VAL A 53 -4.12 7.16 -3.25
C VAL A 53 -3.36 8.41 -2.79
N ILE A 54 -3.64 8.86 -1.57
CA ILE A 54 -2.95 9.98 -0.93
C ILE A 54 -2.00 9.44 0.12
N LEU A 55 -0.72 9.77 -0.03
CA LEU A 55 0.33 9.43 0.93
C LEU A 55 0.56 10.61 1.88
N VAL A 56 0.47 10.36 3.20
CA VAL A 56 0.67 11.36 4.26
C VAL A 56 1.70 10.94 5.29
#